data_AF-A0A6F8ZT68-F1
#
_entry.id   AF-A0A6F8ZT68-F1
#
_cell.length_a   1.000
_cell.length_b   1.000
_cell.length_c   1.000
_cell.angle_alpha   90.00
_cell.angle_beta   90.00
_cell.angle_gamma   90.00
#
_symmetry.space_group_name_H-M   'P 1'
#
loop_
_entity.id
_entity.type
_entity.pdbx_description
1 polymer ?
#
loop_
_entity_poly.entity_id
_entity_poly.type
_entity_poly.pdbx_seq_one_letter_code
_entity_poly.pdbx_strand_id
1 'polypeptide(L)'
;MTMDNGDFTKTLPTWRVLETKCQMQAIVEAQVQHLEFLVLREINPVSYLISSDRTLLLSENDAIKLELRNAKSRHETVIKSLHLSLHSAEQENKSSKLTFQQNLCLRTRYTPWSRNSRSLRDRSCLCSTISWAPMRELSVQKILWVSDKRLQSLQQDLEESEKRGQSLQKILGDSQERTHASEKKVKFLQHNNWKSEEKVSLLQKSLKYSEEKVVSLQHNHWASEEKAQSLQQSLNSSEENFQSTKHWLKATDEKAKALKEALRSSEEKTQSLQEALAVSESRIRAAKAQQQSLEKCKKEQEERIKSLMKTLRVSEERHHSTVQDLQMGLQSAREKVEILQDALDKTESGQVKEPEDVSEGPGGCTAPPTGRPAEVQTGLWPGEGTTSLHPRMGGLKEGFFNLKTNLHSVLEKEAGRDDQRRQDWMQTRLDVDSLDSLQCHQLLEEGGDKRDQYRVVAWISGASPSPRSPSAVTMPQRNLSTRPASPYPYGQYLGQEKKLWSSAPCGLKDSEGMQHLLTVQKRLKNLQS
;
A
#
# COMPACT_ATOMS: atom_id res chain seq x y z
N MET A 1 -63.03 -7.14 51.67
CA MET A 1 -63.19 -6.97 50.21
C MET A 1 -62.03 -6.12 49.72
N THR A 2 -60.95 -6.79 49.33
CA THR A 2 -59.69 -6.23 48.85
C THR A 2 -59.70 -6.29 47.33
N MET A 3 -59.69 -5.14 46.67
CA MET A 3 -59.63 -5.05 45.21
C MET A 3 -58.18 -4.99 44.73
N ASP A 4 -57.90 -5.83 43.74
CA ASP A 4 -56.66 -6.03 43.00
C ASP A 4 -56.16 -4.74 42.34
N ASN A 5 -54.90 -4.39 42.61
CA ASN A 5 -54.12 -3.48 41.80
C ASN A 5 -53.49 -4.29 40.66
N GLY A 6 -54.18 -4.35 39.52
CA GLY A 6 -53.67 -4.95 38.29
C GLY A 6 -52.61 -4.07 37.61
N ASP A 7 -51.38 -4.57 37.60
CA ASP A 7 -50.24 -4.04 36.85
C ASP A 7 -50.51 -4.06 35.33
N PHE A 8 -50.97 -2.94 34.80
CA PHE A 8 -50.97 -2.64 33.36
C PHE A 8 -49.55 -2.22 32.92
N THR A 9 -48.65 -3.19 32.82
CA THR A 9 -47.37 -2.99 32.12
C THR A 9 -47.64 -2.87 30.62
N LYS A 10 -47.58 -1.62 30.15
CA LYS A 10 -47.75 -1.20 28.76
C LYS A 10 -46.67 -1.84 27.88
N THR A 11 -46.97 -2.98 27.28
CA THR A 11 -46.25 -3.51 26.14
C THR A 11 -46.53 -2.61 24.93
N LEU A 12 -45.57 -1.73 24.61
CA LEU A 12 -45.61 -0.97 23.38
C LEU A 12 -45.60 -1.94 22.18
N PRO A 13 -46.47 -1.75 21.18
CA PRO A 13 -46.61 -2.67 20.07
C PRO A 13 -45.30 -2.72 19.27
N THR A 14 -44.71 -3.91 19.20
CA THR A 14 -43.50 -4.28 18.46
C THR A 14 -43.48 -3.76 17.01
N TRP A 15 -44.64 -3.54 16.40
CA TRP A 15 -44.78 -2.95 15.07
C TRP A 15 -44.22 -1.53 14.95
N ARG A 16 -44.31 -0.69 16.00
CA ARG A 16 -43.71 0.67 15.98
C ARG A 16 -42.18 0.64 15.99
N VAL A 17 -41.57 -0.43 16.52
CA VAL A 17 -40.11 -0.59 16.53
C VAL A 17 -39.60 -1.03 15.15
N LEU A 18 -40.38 -1.85 14.43
CA LEU A 18 -40.06 -2.25 13.06
C LEU A 18 -40.23 -1.09 12.06
N GLU A 19 -41.25 -0.26 12.27
CA GLU A 19 -41.51 0.91 11.43
C GLU A 19 -40.42 1.98 11.59
N THR A 20 -39.96 2.25 12.82
CA THR A 20 -38.85 3.18 13.06
C THR A 20 -37.52 2.65 12.53
N LYS A 21 -37.27 1.32 12.57
CA LYS A 21 -36.10 0.71 11.92
C LYS A 21 -36.12 0.85 10.41
N CYS A 22 -37.26 0.62 9.76
CA CYS A 22 -37.38 0.78 8.30
C CYS A 22 -37.19 2.24 7.89
N GLN A 23 -37.74 3.20 8.65
CA GLN A 23 -37.53 4.62 8.39
C GLN A 23 -36.07 5.06 8.58
N MET A 24 -35.41 4.60 9.64
CA MET A 24 -33.99 4.90 9.83
C MET A 24 -33.12 4.30 8.72
N GLN A 25 -33.41 3.09 8.27
CA GLN A 25 -32.67 2.47 7.18
C GLN A 25 -32.85 3.21 5.84
N ALA A 26 -34.07 3.62 5.52
CA ALA A 26 -34.34 4.43 4.33
C ALA A 26 -33.63 5.80 4.37
N ILE A 27 -33.54 6.43 5.55
CA ILE A 27 -32.81 7.70 5.73
C ILE A 27 -31.30 7.49 5.53
N VAL A 28 -30.74 6.41 6.07
CA VAL A 28 -29.31 6.09 5.89
C VAL A 28 -28.99 5.79 4.44
N GLU A 29 -29.82 4.99 3.75
CA GLU A 29 -29.62 4.70 2.32
C GLU A 29 -29.72 5.96 1.45
N ALA A 30 -30.68 6.85 1.73
CA ALA A 30 -30.79 8.14 1.05
C ALA A 30 -29.58 9.05 1.29
N GLN A 31 -29.03 9.05 2.51
CA GLN A 31 -27.82 9.81 2.83
C GLN A 31 -26.58 9.24 2.13
N VAL A 32 -26.44 7.92 2.04
CA VAL A 32 -25.34 7.26 1.32
C VAL A 32 -25.43 7.57 -0.17
N GLN A 33 -26.61 7.46 -0.78
CA GLN A 33 -26.80 7.80 -2.20
C GLN A 33 -26.52 9.28 -2.48
N HIS A 34 -26.93 10.18 -1.57
CA HIS A 34 -26.64 11.61 -1.70
C HIS A 34 -25.14 11.91 -1.58
N LEU A 35 -24.43 11.24 -0.67
CA LEU A 35 -22.98 11.36 -0.54
C LEU A 35 -22.25 10.79 -1.76
N GLU A 36 -22.64 9.63 -2.28
CA GLU A 36 -22.08 9.08 -3.53
C GLU A 36 -22.31 10.03 -4.70
N PHE A 37 -23.50 10.63 -4.81
CA PHE A 37 -23.80 11.61 -5.86
C PHE A 37 -22.94 12.88 -5.72
N LEU A 38 -22.72 13.39 -4.50
CA LEU A 38 -21.84 14.54 -4.28
C LEU A 38 -20.39 14.23 -4.58
N VAL A 39 -19.88 13.06 -4.16
CA VAL A 39 -18.51 12.60 -4.44
C VAL A 39 -18.30 12.43 -5.95
N LEU A 40 -19.24 11.80 -6.65
CA LEU A 40 -19.18 11.67 -8.12
C LEU A 40 -19.29 13.03 -8.82
N ARG A 41 -20.07 13.97 -8.28
CA ARG A 41 -20.21 15.31 -8.85
C ARG A 41 -18.98 16.19 -8.65
N GLU A 42 -18.23 16.03 -7.55
CA GLU A 42 -17.01 16.79 -7.28
C GLU A 42 -15.76 16.19 -7.94
N ILE A 43 -15.65 14.86 -8.02
CA ILE A 43 -14.45 14.21 -8.56
C ILE A 43 -14.43 14.24 -10.10
N ASN A 44 -15.59 14.18 -10.76
CA ASN A 44 -15.67 14.01 -12.21
C ASN A 44 -15.23 15.25 -13.03
N PRO A 45 -15.62 16.51 -12.72
CA PRO A 45 -15.17 17.65 -13.53
C PRO A 45 -13.68 17.96 -13.38
N VAL A 46 -13.08 17.66 -12.22
CA VAL A 46 -11.65 17.90 -11.97
C VAL A 46 -10.78 16.91 -12.76
N SER A 47 -11.19 15.65 -12.88
CA SER A 47 -10.49 14.64 -13.67
C SER A 47 -10.45 15.00 -15.17
N TYR A 48 -11.56 15.48 -15.74
CA TYR A 48 -11.63 15.87 -17.15
C TYR A 48 -10.83 17.14 -17.47
N LEU A 49 -10.79 18.12 -16.55
CA LEU A 49 -9.99 19.33 -16.71
C LEU A 49 -8.49 19.01 -16.65
N ILE A 50 -8.04 18.20 -15.68
CA ILE A 50 -6.63 17.79 -15.57
C ILE A 50 -6.19 16.96 -16.79
N SER A 51 -7.07 16.10 -17.32
CA SER A 51 -6.74 15.31 -18.51
C SER A 51 -6.62 16.16 -19.78
N SER A 52 -7.53 17.13 -19.95
CA SER A 52 -7.52 18.02 -21.12
C SER A 52 -6.30 18.94 -21.12
N ASP A 53 -6.01 19.56 -19.97
CA ASP A 53 -4.83 20.41 -19.79
C ASP A 53 -3.54 19.62 -19.98
N ARG A 54 -3.48 18.37 -19.49
CA ARG A 54 -2.33 17.50 -19.71
C ARG A 54 -2.11 17.18 -21.18
N THR A 55 -3.16 16.87 -21.95
CA THR A 55 -3.01 16.62 -23.39
C THR A 55 -2.56 17.85 -24.16
N LEU A 56 -3.05 19.03 -23.78
CA LEU A 56 -2.68 20.30 -24.40
C LEU A 56 -1.21 20.62 -24.11
N LEU A 57 -0.78 20.50 -22.85
CA LEU A 57 0.63 20.68 -22.44
C LEU A 57 1.57 19.68 -23.12
N LEU A 58 1.16 18.42 -23.30
CA LEU A 58 1.95 17.43 -24.03
C LEU A 58 2.09 17.81 -25.51
N SER A 59 1.01 18.27 -26.15
CA SER A 59 1.05 18.71 -27.55
C SER A 59 1.94 19.95 -27.75
N GLU A 60 1.91 20.89 -26.80
CA GLU A 60 2.76 22.09 -26.82
C GLU A 60 4.24 21.73 -26.59
N ASN A 61 4.53 20.77 -25.71
CA ASN A 61 5.88 20.26 -25.50
C ASN A 61 6.45 19.60 -26.78
N ASP A 62 5.63 18.82 -27.48
CA ASP A 62 6.03 18.20 -28.74
C ASP A 62 6.22 19.23 -29.87
N ALA A 63 5.41 20.29 -29.91
CA ALA A 63 5.60 21.41 -30.82
C ALA A 63 6.93 22.14 -30.54
N ILE A 64 7.25 22.44 -29.29
CA ILE A 64 8.51 23.07 -28.88
C ILE A 64 9.71 22.18 -29.23
N LYS A 65 9.61 20.86 -28.99
CA LYS A 65 10.66 19.90 -29.39
C LYS A 65 10.88 19.86 -30.90
N LEU A 66 9.83 20.04 -31.70
CA LEU A 66 9.93 20.10 -33.16
C LEU A 66 10.60 21.41 -33.60
N GLU A 67 10.21 22.55 -33.02
CA GLU A 67 10.84 23.85 -33.29
C GLU A 67 12.33 23.85 -32.93
N LEU A 68 12.70 23.25 -31.79
CA LEU A 68 14.09 23.13 -31.35
C LEU A 68 14.92 22.29 -32.34
N ARG A 69 14.37 21.17 -32.85
CA ARG A 69 15.03 20.36 -33.89
C ARG A 69 15.20 21.14 -35.19
N ASN A 70 14.20 21.90 -35.60
CA ASN A 70 14.26 22.74 -36.79
C ASN A 70 15.26 23.90 -36.63
N ALA A 71 15.31 24.54 -35.46
CA ALA A 71 16.30 25.57 -35.14
C ALA A 71 17.73 25.00 -35.18
N LYS A 72 17.95 23.82 -34.60
CA LYS A 72 19.23 23.10 -34.65
C LYS A 72 19.67 22.79 -36.09
N SER A 73 18.75 22.29 -36.92
CA SER A 73 19.02 22.00 -38.33
C SER A 73 19.38 23.25 -39.14
N ARG A 74 18.67 24.37 -38.92
CA ARG A 74 19.01 25.68 -39.52
C ARG A 74 20.38 26.16 -39.09
N HIS A 75 20.70 26.07 -37.79
CA HIS A 75 22.00 26.46 -37.27
C HIS A 75 23.14 25.63 -37.87
N GLU A 76 22.96 24.31 -37.98
CA GLU A 76 23.94 23.42 -38.60
C GLU A 76 24.16 23.77 -40.09
N THR A 77 23.10 24.12 -40.80
CA THR A 77 23.18 24.57 -42.21
C THR A 77 23.97 25.87 -42.34
N VAL A 78 23.71 26.84 -41.45
CA VAL A 78 24.46 28.11 -41.41
C VAL A 78 25.94 27.86 -41.09
N ILE A 79 26.26 27.00 -40.11
CA ILE A 79 27.64 26.64 -39.79
C ILE A 79 28.35 26.01 -41.00
N LYS A 80 27.69 25.07 -41.70
CA LYS A 80 28.25 24.43 -42.91
C LYS A 80 28.51 25.47 -44.00
N SER A 81 27.56 26.40 -44.23
CA SER A 81 27.73 27.49 -45.19
C SER A 81 28.90 28.40 -44.83
N LEU A 82 29.03 28.79 -43.56
CA LEU A 82 30.13 29.64 -43.10
C LEU A 82 31.49 28.94 -43.24
N HIS A 83 31.57 27.64 -42.95
CA HIS A 83 32.79 26.85 -43.18
C HIS A 83 33.18 26.82 -44.66
N LEU A 84 32.22 26.63 -45.57
CA LEU A 84 32.48 26.64 -47.00
C LEU A 84 32.94 28.02 -47.49
N SER A 85 32.30 29.10 -47.01
CA SER A 85 32.72 30.48 -47.33
C SER A 85 34.12 30.80 -46.81
N LEU A 86 34.45 30.38 -45.59
CA LEU A 86 35.79 30.55 -45.02
C LEU A 86 36.85 29.82 -45.84
N HIS A 87 36.58 28.55 -46.19
CA HIS A 87 37.50 27.77 -47.02
C HIS A 87 37.66 28.40 -48.42
N SER A 88 36.59 28.91 -49.03
CA SER A 88 36.66 29.64 -50.30
C SER A 88 37.54 30.88 -50.20
N ALA A 89 37.34 31.71 -49.16
CA ALA A 89 38.13 32.91 -48.93
C ALA A 89 39.61 32.59 -48.69
N GLU A 90 39.93 31.48 -47.99
CA GLU A 90 41.30 31.01 -47.83
C GLU A 90 41.94 30.60 -49.17
N GLN A 91 41.19 29.96 -50.06
CA GLN A 91 41.69 29.61 -51.39
C GLN A 91 41.91 30.85 -52.27
N GLU A 92 41.01 31.84 -52.23
CA GLU A 92 41.20 33.12 -52.90
C GLU A 92 42.42 33.88 -52.39
N ASN A 93 42.67 33.87 -51.08
CA ASN A 93 43.85 34.48 -50.49
C ASN A 93 45.14 33.77 -50.91
N LYS A 94 45.14 32.42 -50.95
CA LYS A 94 46.28 31.62 -51.47
C LYS A 94 46.56 31.94 -52.93
N SER A 95 45.52 32.02 -53.77
CA SER A 95 45.61 32.42 -55.18
C SER A 95 46.19 33.83 -55.32
N SER A 96 45.63 34.80 -54.59
CA SER A 96 46.09 36.20 -54.61
C SER A 96 47.55 36.33 -54.17
N LYS A 97 47.99 35.55 -53.17
CA LYS A 97 49.38 35.52 -52.72
C LYS A 97 50.32 34.98 -53.81
N LEU A 98 49.93 33.93 -54.52
CA LEU A 98 50.70 33.39 -55.66
C LEU A 98 50.80 34.41 -56.80
N THR A 99 49.70 35.07 -57.17
CA THR A 99 49.70 36.13 -58.18
C THR A 99 50.57 37.31 -57.78
N PHE A 100 50.50 37.73 -56.50
CA PHE A 100 51.36 38.79 -55.98
C PHE A 100 52.85 38.40 -56.00
N GLN A 101 53.18 37.16 -55.63
CA GLN A 101 54.55 36.64 -55.72
C GLN A 101 55.05 36.56 -57.17
N GLN A 102 54.20 36.12 -58.11
CA GLN A 102 54.52 36.12 -59.55
C GLN A 102 54.77 37.55 -60.05
N ASN A 103 53.92 38.51 -59.70
CA ASN A 103 54.09 39.91 -60.06
C ASN A 103 55.37 40.52 -59.47
N LEU A 104 55.72 40.20 -58.22
CA LEU A 104 57.00 40.60 -57.63
C LEU A 104 58.19 39.98 -58.35
N CYS A 105 58.11 38.71 -58.76
CA CYS A 105 59.16 38.02 -59.51
C CYS A 105 59.34 38.59 -60.93
N LEU A 106 58.25 39.02 -61.58
CA LEU A 106 58.30 39.75 -62.84
C LEU A 106 58.90 41.16 -62.66
N ARG A 107 58.59 41.83 -61.55
CA ARG A 107 59.11 43.17 -61.24
C ARG A 107 60.61 43.16 -60.91
N THR A 108 61.15 42.08 -60.33
CA THR A 108 62.61 41.91 -60.14
C THR A 108 63.35 41.48 -61.40
N ARG A 109 62.67 40.95 -62.42
CA ARG A 109 63.28 40.66 -63.75
C ARG A 109 63.27 41.85 -64.72
N TYR A 110 62.51 42.92 -64.43
CA TYR A 110 62.39 44.13 -65.26
C TYR A 110 63.18 45.34 -64.71
N THR A 111 64.41 45.12 -64.24
CA THR A 111 65.40 46.20 -64.12
C THR A 111 66.72 45.83 -64.79
N PRO A 112 66.85 46.13 -66.10
CA PRO A 112 68.13 46.49 -66.69
C PRO A 112 68.03 47.88 -67.34
N TRP A 113 67.76 48.92 -66.54
CA TRP A 113 67.81 50.29 -67.07
C TRP A 113 68.33 51.32 -66.08
N SER A 114 69.48 51.00 -65.48
CA SER A 114 70.30 51.98 -64.73
C SER A 114 71.78 51.57 -64.71
N ARG A 115 72.30 51.16 -65.87
CA ARG A 115 73.73 50.90 -66.09
C ARG A 115 74.15 51.18 -67.54
N ASN A 116 73.80 52.35 -68.09
CA ASN A 116 74.47 52.84 -69.30
C ASN A 116 74.39 54.37 -69.45
N SER A 117 75.17 55.07 -68.63
CA SER A 117 75.55 56.48 -68.86
C SER A 117 76.78 56.83 -68.02
N ARG A 118 77.85 56.06 -68.22
CA ARG A 118 79.22 56.56 -68.04
C ARG A 118 79.67 57.19 -69.35
N SER A 119 80.66 58.08 -69.23
CA SER A 119 81.63 58.45 -70.26
C SER A 119 81.17 59.49 -71.29
N LEU A 120 81.40 60.77 -70.98
CA LEU A 120 81.92 61.76 -71.94
C LEU A 120 82.35 63.01 -71.16
N ARG A 121 83.53 62.92 -70.52
CA ARG A 121 84.29 64.10 -70.08
C ARG A 121 85.75 63.68 -69.94
N ASP A 122 86.44 63.61 -71.08
CA ASP A 122 87.88 63.83 -71.20
C ASP A 122 88.28 63.76 -72.69
N ARG A 123 88.77 64.89 -73.23
CA ARG A 123 89.81 64.96 -74.29
C ARG A 123 90.25 66.40 -74.60
N SER A 124 91.51 66.68 -74.25
CA SER A 124 92.58 67.40 -74.97
C SER A 124 92.28 68.76 -75.63
N CYS A 125 92.87 69.87 -75.18
CA CYS A 125 94.26 70.36 -75.42
C CYS A 125 94.51 71.04 -76.80
N LEU A 126 94.92 72.32 -76.70
CA LEU A 126 95.98 73.05 -77.44
C LEU A 126 95.88 73.28 -78.97
N CYS A 127 95.85 74.56 -79.38
CA CYS A 127 96.66 75.23 -80.45
C CYS A 127 95.98 76.56 -80.88
N SER A 128 96.50 77.74 -80.49
CA SER A 128 97.50 78.58 -81.18
C SER A 128 96.96 79.51 -82.29
N THR A 129 96.90 80.80 -81.92
CA THR A 129 97.29 82.03 -82.65
C THR A 129 97.33 82.00 -84.18
N ILE A 130 96.30 82.54 -84.88
CA ILE A 130 96.46 83.28 -86.15
C ILE A 130 95.41 84.41 -86.26
N SER A 131 95.91 85.61 -86.56
CA SER A 131 95.23 86.89 -86.80
C SER A 131 94.33 86.89 -88.06
N TRP A 132 93.00 87.04 -87.90
CA TRP A 132 92.08 87.44 -88.98
C TRP A 132 90.97 88.34 -88.41
N ALA A 133 90.93 89.61 -88.85
CA ALA A 133 90.14 90.69 -88.25
C ALA A 133 88.85 91.12 -89.00
N PRO A 134 88.49 90.66 -90.22
CA PRO A 134 87.18 90.99 -90.81
C PRO A 134 86.20 89.80 -90.90
N MET A 135 86.50 88.66 -90.27
CA MET A 135 85.60 87.48 -90.18
C MET A 135 84.98 87.31 -88.76
N ARG A 136 85.29 88.24 -87.83
CA ARG A 136 84.76 88.26 -86.46
C ARG A 136 83.32 88.76 -86.39
N GLU A 137 82.90 89.64 -87.29
CA GLU A 137 81.51 90.14 -87.31
C GLU A 137 80.49 89.07 -87.71
N LEU A 138 80.78 88.25 -88.73
CA LEU A 138 79.91 87.12 -89.13
C LEU A 138 79.89 86.00 -88.08
N SER A 139 81.03 85.75 -87.42
CA SER A 139 81.11 84.83 -86.28
C SER A 139 80.31 85.33 -85.08
N VAL A 140 80.45 86.61 -84.74
CA VAL A 140 79.71 87.27 -83.65
C VAL A 140 78.21 87.32 -83.97
N GLN A 141 77.80 87.59 -85.21
CA GLN A 141 76.39 87.52 -85.63
C GLN A 141 75.82 86.10 -85.53
N LYS A 142 76.58 85.07 -85.94
CA LYS A 142 76.14 83.68 -85.81
C LYS A 142 76.07 83.25 -84.35
N ILE A 143 77.01 83.69 -83.50
CA ILE A 143 76.98 83.48 -82.05
C ILE A 143 75.79 84.21 -81.43
N LEU A 144 75.50 85.44 -81.85
CA LEU A 144 74.33 86.22 -81.40
C LEU A 144 73.03 85.52 -81.79
N TRP A 145 72.89 85.05 -83.03
CA TRP A 145 71.71 84.30 -83.48
C TRP A 145 71.53 82.97 -82.74
N VAL A 146 72.61 82.21 -82.53
CA VAL A 146 72.58 80.98 -81.71
C VAL A 146 72.21 81.32 -80.26
N SER A 147 72.72 82.42 -79.72
CA SER A 147 72.41 82.86 -78.36
C SER A 147 70.96 83.30 -78.23
N ASP A 148 70.41 83.99 -79.22
CA ASP A 148 69.00 84.42 -79.26
C ASP A 148 68.05 83.21 -79.39
N LYS A 149 68.40 82.22 -80.22
CA LYS A 149 67.67 80.94 -80.28
C LYS A 149 67.74 80.15 -78.97
N ARG A 150 68.88 80.19 -78.27
CA ARG A 150 69.00 79.60 -76.93
C ARG A 150 68.17 80.37 -75.91
N LEU A 151 68.11 81.70 -75.99
CA LEU A 151 67.26 82.52 -75.11
C LEU A 151 65.78 82.21 -75.35
N GLN A 152 65.33 82.09 -76.61
CA GLN A 152 63.97 81.66 -76.95
C GLN A 152 63.65 80.27 -76.39
N SER A 153 64.57 79.30 -76.54
CA SER A 153 64.42 77.96 -75.97
C SER A 153 64.35 77.99 -74.44
N LEU A 154 65.21 78.76 -73.78
CA LEU A 154 65.21 78.90 -72.32
C LEU A 154 63.94 79.58 -71.81
N GLN A 155 63.42 80.56 -72.55
CA GLN A 155 62.17 81.22 -72.23
C GLN A 155 60.99 80.25 -72.34
N GLN A 156 60.97 79.41 -73.39
CA GLN A 156 59.98 78.35 -73.54
C GLN A 156 60.09 77.29 -72.43
N ASP A 157 61.30 76.85 -72.08
CA ASP A 157 61.54 75.91 -70.99
C ASP A 157 61.10 76.48 -69.63
N LEU A 158 61.32 77.78 -69.41
CA LEU A 158 60.88 78.49 -68.22
C LEU A 158 59.35 78.54 -68.15
N GLU A 159 58.68 78.89 -69.24
CA GLU A 159 57.22 78.94 -69.30
C GLU A 159 56.60 77.55 -69.13
N GLU A 160 57.20 76.51 -69.71
CA GLU A 160 56.79 75.12 -69.49
C GLU A 160 57.04 74.71 -68.03
N SER A 161 58.18 75.09 -67.45
CA SER A 161 58.48 74.83 -66.04
C SER A 161 57.49 75.53 -65.11
N GLU A 162 57.04 76.74 -65.43
CA GLU A 162 56.02 77.46 -64.68
C GLU A 162 54.67 76.76 -64.77
N LYS A 163 54.24 76.35 -65.98
CA LYS A 163 53.02 75.55 -66.18
C LYS A 163 53.08 74.23 -65.40
N ARG A 164 54.23 73.55 -65.39
CA ARG A 164 54.47 72.35 -64.58
C ARG A 164 54.37 72.67 -63.08
N GLY A 165 54.97 73.78 -62.63
CA GLY A 165 54.88 74.26 -61.25
C GLY A 165 53.43 74.49 -60.80
N GLN A 166 52.65 75.21 -61.62
CA GLN A 166 51.23 75.46 -61.37
C GLN A 166 50.41 74.16 -61.36
N SER A 167 50.69 73.22 -62.27
CA SER A 167 50.04 71.91 -62.29
C SER A 167 50.36 71.09 -61.03
N LEU A 168 51.61 71.10 -60.57
CA LEU A 168 52.01 70.41 -59.34
C LEU A 168 51.36 71.05 -58.11
N GLN A 169 51.28 72.37 -58.07
CA GLN A 169 50.58 73.09 -56.99
C GLN A 169 49.09 72.72 -56.93
N LYS A 170 48.43 72.61 -58.09
CA LYS A 170 47.03 72.13 -58.17
C LYS A 170 46.89 70.70 -57.67
N ILE A 171 47.76 69.79 -58.13
CA ILE A 171 47.75 68.38 -57.68
C ILE A 171 47.98 68.28 -56.16
N LEU A 172 48.88 69.12 -55.61
CA LEU A 172 49.14 69.17 -54.18
C LEU A 172 47.91 69.67 -53.40
N GLY A 173 47.23 70.71 -53.90
CA GLY A 173 45.96 71.19 -53.36
C GLY A 173 44.88 70.10 -53.35
N ASP A 174 44.63 69.48 -54.50
CA ASP A 174 43.65 68.39 -54.66
C ASP A 174 44.00 67.17 -53.78
N SER A 175 45.30 66.90 -53.58
CA SER A 175 45.76 65.85 -52.68
C SER A 175 45.49 66.21 -51.22
N GLN A 176 45.74 67.46 -50.82
CA GLN A 176 45.50 67.94 -49.47
C GLN A 176 44.02 67.95 -49.11
N GLU A 177 43.15 68.35 -50.05
CA GLU A 177 41.70 68.26 -49.87
C GLU A 177 41.23 66.81 -49.70
N ARG A 178 41.76 65.90 -50.53
CA ARG A 178 41.48 64.45 -50.40
C ARG A 178 41.96 63.90 -49.05
N THR A 179 43.13 64.29 -48.56
CA THR A 179 43.59 63.87 -47.23
C THR A 179 42.67 64.39 -46.13
N HIS A 180 42.29 65.66 -46.16
CA HIS A 180 41.35 66.22 -45.17
C HIS A 180 39.95 65.58 -45.24
N ALA A 181 39.45 65.26 -46.43
CA ALA A 181 38.19 64.53 -46.59
C ALA A 181 38.29 63.10 -46.00
N SER A 182 39.41 62.41 -46.22
CA SER A 182 39.66 61.08 -45.64
C SER A 182 39.80 61.12 -44.12
N GLU A 183 40.46 62.15 -43.55
CA GLU A 183 40.58 62.37 -42.11
C GLU A 183 39.21 62.56 -41.45
N LYS A 184 38.33 63.37 -42.06
CA LYS A 184 36.95 63.55 -41.58
C LYS A 184 36.18 62.22 -41.59
N LYS A 185 36.35 61.42 -42.66
CA LYS A 185 35.73 60.08 -42.75
C LYS A 185 36.25 59.12 -41.69
N VAL A 186 37.55 59.12 -41.42
CA VAL A 186 38.17 58.30 -40.35
C VAL A 186 37.62 58.70 -38.98
N LYS A 187 37.56 60.00 -38.67
CA LYS A 187 36.98 60.49 -37.39
C LYS A 187 35.51 60.09 -37.23
N PHE A 188 34.72 60.18 -38.29
CA PHE A 188 33.32 59.74 -38.28
C PHE A 188 33.20 58.22 -38.04
N LEU A 189 34.02 57.40 -38.71
CA LEU A 189 34.04 55.95 -38.51
C LEU A 189 34.50 55.57 -37.09
N GLN A 190 35.49 56.26 -36.53
CA GLN A 190 35.92 56.07 -35.14
C GLN A 190 34.79 56.34 -34.15
N HIS A 191 34.05 57.43 -34.33
CA HIS A 191 32.91 57.75 -33.46
C HIS A 191 31.79 56.70 -33.56
N ASN A 192 31.48 56.23 -34.78
CA ASN A 192 30.49 55.16 -34.96
C ASN A 192 30.95 53.83 -34.36
N ASN A 193 32.24 53.51 -34.47
CA ASN A 193 32.80 52.32 -33.87
C ASN A 193 32.68 52.37 -32.34
N TRP A 194 33.08 53.49 -31.72
CA TRP A 194 32.89 53.72 -30.27
C TRP A 194 31.43 53.55 -29.84
N LYS A 195 30.48 54.13 -30.57
CA LYS A 195 29.04 53.98 -30.29
C LYS A 195 28.55 52.53 -30.43
N SER A 196 29.15 51.76 -31.33
CA SER A 196 28.85 50.34 -31.48
C SER A 196 29.43 49.49 -30.35
N GLU A 197 30.64 49.79 -29.88
CA GLU A 197 31.28 49.15 -28.72
C GLU A 197 30.47 49.38 -27.44
N GLU A 198 29.94 50.59 -27.24
CA GLU A 198 29.05 50.90 -26.11
C GLU A 198 27.76 50.06 -26.14
N LYS A 199 27.14 49.93 -27.31
CA LYS A 199 25.96 49.06 -27.49
C LYS A 199 26.28 47.59 -27.23
N VAL A 200 27.43 47.10 -27.70
CA VAL A 200 27.88 45.71 -27.44
C VAL A 200 28.10 45.50 -25.95
N SER A 201 28.71 46.46 -25.25
CA SER A 201 28.90 46.41 -23.79
C SER A 201 27.58 46.36 -23.03
N LEU A 202 26.58 47.15 -23.45
CA LEU A 202 25.23 47.11 -22.87
C LEU A 202 24.53 45.77 -23.11
N LEU A 203 24.60 45.23 -24.33
CA LEU A 203 24.03 43.92 -24.65
C LEU A 203 24.71 42.79 -23.86
N GLN A 204 26.03 42.84 -23.68
CA GLN A 204 26.76 41.88 -22.84
C GLN A 204 26.32 41.92 -21.38
N LYS A 205 26.09 43.11 -20.81
CA LYS A 205 25.56 43.26 -19.45
C LYS A 205 24.13 42.70 -19.34
N SER A 206 23.27 43.01 -20.32
CA SER A 206 21.91 42.47 -20.37
C SER A 206 21.90 40.95 -20.51
N LEU A 207 22.81 40.38 -21.30
CA LEU A 207 22.95 38.94 -21.47
C LEU A 207 23.34 38.28 -20.14
N LYS A 208 24.38 38.78 -19.46
CA LYS A 208 24.80 38.29 -18.14
C LYS A 208 23.66 38.31 -17.12
N TYR A 209 22.91 39.41 -17.06
CA TYR A 209 21.73 39.50 -16.18
C TYR A 209 20.66 38.44 -16.52
N SER A 210 20.42 38.19 -17.81
CA SER A 210 19.48 37.15 -18.23
C SER A 210 19.97 35.74 -17.90
N GLU A 211 21.27 35.47 -18.03
CA GLU A 211 21.89 34.18 -17.65
C GLU A 211 21.76 33.92 -16.15
N GLU A 212 22.05 34.92 -15.31
CA GLU A 212 21.86 34.84 -13.85
C GLU A 212 20.40 34.55 -13.48
N LYS A 213 19.45 35.20 -14.17
CA LYS A 213 18.01 34.95 -13.96
C LYS A 213 17.61 33.52 -14.36
N VAL A 214 18.15 32.98 -15.45
CA VAL A 214 17.91 31.60 -15.88
C VAL A 214 18.44 30.60 -14.85
N VAL A 215 19.66 30.82 -14.33
CA VAL A 215 20.23 29.96 -13.27
C VAL A 215 19.39 30.01 -11.99
N SER A 216 18.91 31.19 -11.60
CA SER A 216 18.00 31.34 -10.46
C SER A 216 16.67 30.59 -10.64
N LEU A 217 16.06 30.69 -11.83
CA LEU A 217 14.84 29.95 -12.16
C LEU A 217 15.07 28.44 -12.18
N GLN A 218 16.21 27.97 -12.68
CA GLN A 218 16.57 26.56 -12.68
C GLN A 218 16.74 26.01 -11.26
N HIS A 219 17.36 26.79 -10.35
CA HIS A 219 17.47 26.41 -8.95
C HIS A 219 16.09 26.33 -8.27
N ASN A 220 15.21 27.30 -8.52
CA ASN A 220 13.84 27.28 -8.00
C ASN A 220 13.03 26.10 -8.55
N HIS A 221 13.20 25.75 -9.82
CA HIS A 221 12.57 24.58 -10.43
C HIS A 221 13.03 23.30 -9.72
N TRP A 222 14.34 23.12 -9.53
CA TRP A 222 14.89 21.96 -8.81
C TRP A 222 14.35 21.87 -7.38
N ALA A 223 14.33 22.99 -6.64
CA ALA A 223 13.78 23.03 -5.29
C ALA A 223 12.27 22.70 -5.24
N SER A 224 11.51 23.08 -6.28
CA SER A 224 10.09 22.72 -6.40
C SER A 224 9.90 21.23 -6.72
N GLU A 225 10.78 20.65 -7.54
CA GLU A 225 10.76 19.24 -7.91
C GLU A 225 11.06 18.34 -6.70
N GLU A 226 12.08 18.67 -5.90
CA GLU A 226 12.39 17.98 -4.63
C GLU A 226 11.20 18.01 -3.65
N LYS A 227 10.53 19.17 -3.52
CA LYS A 227 9.32 19.30 -2.70
C LYS A 227 8.17 18.42 -3.23
N ALA A 228 7.98 18.38 -4.54
CA ALA A 228 6.95 17.53 -5.15
C ALA A 228 7.24 16.03 -4.91
N GLN A 229 8.50 15.61 -5.03
CA GLN A 229 8.92 14.24 -4.73
C GLN A 229 8.70 13.89 -3.25
N SER A 230 9.04 14.79 -2.33
CA SER A 230 8.80 14.61 -0.89
C SER A 230 7.30 14.48 -0.57
N LEU A 231 6.45 15.32 -1.16
CA LEU A 231 4.99 15.22 -1.01
C LEU A 231 4.45 13.90 -1.59
N GLN A 232 4.96 13.44 -2.73
CA GLN A 232 4.57 12.16 -3.31
C GLN A 232 4.93 10.98 -2.39
N GLN A 233 6.10 10.99 -1.77
CA GLN A 233 6.50 9.97 -0.79
C GLN A 233 5.60 9.99 0.45
N SER A 234 5.27 11.18 0.96
CA SER A 234 4.34 11.32 2.09
C SER A 234 2.94 10.81 1.77
N LEU A 235 2.44 11.07 0.55
CA LEU A 235 1.15 10.56 0.09
C LEU A 235 1.15 9.04 -0.01
N ASN A 236 2.20 8.45 -0.59
CA ASN A 236 2.33 6.99 -0.67
C ASN A 236 2.34 6.33 0.71
N SER A 237 3.08 6.91 1.67
CA SER A 237 3.09 6.42 3.06
C SER A 237 1.73 6.54 3.73
N SER A 238 1.00 7.65 3.48
CA SER A 238 -0.37 7.81 3.98
C SER A 238 -1.34 6.78 3.40
N GLU A 239 -1.20 6.42 2.12
CA GLU A 239 -2.00 5.40 1.46
C GLU A 239 -1.74 4.01 2.06
N GLU A 240 -0.47 3.65 2.29
CA GLU A 240 -0.11 2.38 2.94
C GLU A 240 -0.69 2.28 4.36
N ASN A 241 -0.66 3.37 5.13
CA ASN A 241 -1.28 3.45 6.45
C ASN A 241 -2.81 3.31 6.38
N PHE A 242 -3.44 3.91 5.38
CA PHE A 242 -4.88 3.79 5.14
C PHE A 242 -5.27 2.35 4.80
N GLN A 243 -4.55 1.68 3.89
CA GLN A 243 -4.77 0.27 3.57
C GLN A 243 -4.58 -0.63 4.80
N SER A 244 -3.55 -0.38 5.60
CA SER A 244 -3.30 -1.11 6.86
C SER A 244 -4.46 -0.95 7.84
N THR A 245 -4.96 0.28 8.02
CA THR A 245 -6.12 0.58 8.87
C THR A 245 -7.38 -0.11 8.36
N LYS A 246 -7.59 -0.13 7.04
CA LYS A 246 -8.72 -0.83 6.40
C LYS A 246 -8.69 -2.34 6.66
N HIS A 247 -7.52 -2.97 6.57
CA HIS A 247 -7.35 -4.39 6.90
C HIS A 247 -7.61 -4.68 8.38
N TRP A 248 -7.12 -3.82 9.28
CA TRP A 248 -7.36 -3.94 10.71
C TRP A 248 -8.85 -3.80 11.07
N LEU A 249 -9.55 -2.86 10.43
CA LEU A 249 -11.00 -2.68 10.60
C LEU A 249 -11.77 -3.93 10.15
N LYS A 250 -11.41 -4.52 9.00
CA LYS A 250 -12.02 -5.74 8.49
C LYS A 250 -11.83 -6.91 9.46
N ALA A 251 -10.62 -7.09 9.99
CA ALA A 251 -10.34 -8.13 10.99
C ALA A 251 -11.14 -7.92 12.29
N THR A 252 -11.35 -6.66 12.69
CA THR A 252 -12.16 -6.32 13.87
C THR A 252 -13.64 -6.61 13.64
N ASP A 253 -14.17 -6.32 12.45
CA ASP A 253 -15.55 -6.67 12.06
C ASP A 253 -15.78 -8.18 12.04
N GLU A 254 -14.82 -8.95 11.51
CA GLU A 254 -14.86 -10.42 11.53
C GLU A 254 -14.85 -10.97 12.97
N LYS A 255 -14.01 -10.41 13.86
CA LYS A 255 -14.02 -10.75 15.30
C LYS A 255 -15.35 -10.41 15.97
N ALA A 256 -15.93 -9.25 15.67
CA ALA A 256 -17.23 -8.85 16.21
C ALA A 256 -18.36 -9.79 15.76
N LYS A 257 -18.35 -10.23 14.49
CA LYS A 257 -19.28 -11.24 13.96
C LYS A 257 -19.14 -12.58 14.70
N ALA A 258 -17.90 -13.07 14.88
CA ALA A 258 -17.64 -14.31 15.60
C ALA A 258 -18.11 -14.24 17.07
N LEU A 259 -17.87 -13.12 17.76
CA LEU A 259 -18.37 -12.90 19.13
C LEU A 259 -19.90 -12.90 19.20
N LYS A 260 -20.58 -12.29 18.21
CA LYS A 260 -22.04 -12.27 18.14
C LYS A 260 -22.62 -13.67 17.93
N GLU A 261 -21.99 -14.50 17.09
CA GLU A 261 -22.38 -15.89 16.89
C GLU A 261 -22.15 -16.74 18.15
N ALA A 262 -21.02 -16.56 18.82
CA ALA A 262 -20.72 -17.22 20.09
C ALA A 262 -21.74 -16.85 21.18
N LEU A 263 -22.12 -15.57 21.28
CA LEU A 263 -23.16 -15.10 22.18
C LEU A 263 -24.50 -15.77 21.88
N ARG A 264 -24.92 -15.80 20.61
CA ARG A 264 -26.17 -16.46 20.19
C ARG A 264 -26.18 -17.96 20.55
N SER A 265 -25.06 -18.65 20.33
CA SER A 265 -24.92 -20.05 20.72
C SER A 265 -25.01 -20.25 22.24
N SER A 266 -24.44 -19.34 23.02
CA SER A 266 -24.55 -19.37 24.49
C SER A 266 -25.99 -19.12 24.96
N GLU A 267 -26.72 -18.21 24.32
CA GLU A 267 -28.14 -17.96 24.60
C GLU A 267 -29.00 -19.20 24.31
N GLU A 268 -28.80 -19.85 23.16
CA GLU A 268 -29.49 -21.09 22.78
C GLU A 268 -29.22 -22.22 23.81
N LYS A 269 -27.96 -22.40 24.25
CA LYS A 269 -27.62 -23.37 25.31
C LYS A 269 -28.31 -23.05 26.63
N THR A 270 -28.36 -21.77 27.00
CA THR A 270 -29.02 -21.32 28.23
C THR A 270 -30.53 -21.58 28.19
N GLN A 271 -31.18 -21.32 27.05
CA GLN A 271 -32.59 -21.64 26.84
C GLN A 271 -32.85 -23.15 26.95
N SER A 272 -32.01 -23.98 26.31
CA SER A 272 -32.14 -25.44 26.41
C SER A 272 -31.98 -25.96 27.85
N LEU A 273 -31.05 -25.39 28.63
CA LEU A 273 -30.89 -25.71 30.04
C LEU A 273 -32.10 -25.28 30.88
N GLN A 274 -32.69 -24.11 30.60
CA GLN A 274 -33.91 -23.65 31.27
C GLN A 274 -35.10 -24.59 30.97
N GLU A 275 -35.27 -25.03 29.73
CA GLU A 275 -36.29 -26.03 29.36
C GLU A 275 -36.07 -27.37 30.08
N ALA A 276 -34.83 -27.87 30.09
CA ALA A 276 -34.49 -29.11 30.79
C ALA A 276 -34.75 -29.01 32.30
N LEU A 277 -34.46 -27.85 32.91
CA LEU A 277 -34.76 -27.57 34.32
C LEU A 277 -36.28 -27.58 34.57
N ALA A 278 -37.06 -26.90 33.74
CA ALA A 278 -38.52 -26.88 33.85
C ALA A 278 -39.14 -28.29 33.74
N VAL A 279 -38.62 -29.13 32.83
CA VAL A 279 -39.01 -30.54 32.72
C VAL A 279 -38.65 -31.30 34.00
N SER A 280 -37.44 -31.12 34.53
CA SER A 280 -37.01 -31.76 35.79
C SER A 280 -37.92 -31.37 36.97
N GLU A 281 -38.22 -30.08 37.13
CA GLU A 281 -39.13 -29.59 38.15
C GLU A 281 -40.54 -30.16 38.01
N SER A 282 -41.04 -30.32 36.78
CA SER A 282 -42.35 -30.96 36.55
C SER A 282 -42.34 -32.44 36.96
N ARG A 283 -41.25 -33.18 36.70
CA ARG A 283 -41.07 -34.57 37.11
C ARG A 283 -40.99 -34.71 38.64
N ILE A 284 -40.29 -33.79 39.31
CA ILE A 284 -40.21 -33.76 40.78
C ILE A 284 -41.60 -33.54 41.38
N ARG A 285 -42.38 -32.59 40.83
CA ARG A 285 -43.78 -32.36 41.27
C ARG A 285 -44.65 -33.60 41.07
N ALA A 286 -44.55 -34.28 39.93
CA ALA A 286 -45.28 -35.52 39.66
C ALA A 286 -44.89 -36.65 40.63
N ALA A 287 -43.59 -36.85 40.87
CA ALA A 287 -43.08 -37.83 41.82
C ALA A 287 -43.57 -37.56 43.25
N LYS A 288 -43.57 -36.28 43.67
CA LYS A 288 -44.10 -35.86 44.98
C LYS A 288 -45.60 -36.14 45.11
N ALA A 289 -46.38 -35.90 44.06
CA ALA A 289 -47.81 -36.23 44.02
C ALA A 289 -48.05 -37.75 44.09
N GLN A 290 -47.27 -38.55 43.35
CA GLN A 290 -47.31 -40.01 43.45
C GLN A 290 -46.98 -40.51 44.86
N GLN A 291 -45.93 -39.97 45.49
CA GLN A 291 -45.57 -40.31 46.87
C GLN A 291 -46.71 -40.02 47.86
N GLN A 292 -47.36 -38.85 47.75
CA GLN A 292 -48.52 -38.52 48.59
C GLN A 292 -49.69 -39.48 48.37
N SER A 293 -49.95 -39.90 47.13
CA SER A 293 -51.01 -40.86 46.82
C SER A 293 -50.73 -42.25 47.41
N LEU A 294 -49.48 -42.72 47.35
CA LEU A 294 -49.05 -43.98 47.96
C LEU A 294 -49.15 -43.94 49.49
N GLU A 295 -48.79 -42.82 50.11
CA GLU A 295 -48.91 -42.65 51.55
C GLU A 295 -50.38 -42.68 52.01
N LYS A 296 -51.29 -42.09 51.23
CA LYS A 296 -52.73 -42.17 51.47
C LYS A 296 -53.25 -43.61 51.32
N CYS A 297 -52.87 -44.31 50.25
CA CYS A 297 -53.22 -45.72 50.03
C CYS A 297 -52.72 -46.61 51.18
N LYS A 298 -51.50 -46.37 51.67
CA LYS A 298 -50.94 -47.09 52.83
C LYS A 298 -51.78 -46.88 54.08
N LYS A 299 -52.16 -45.64 54.39
CA LYS A 299 -53.04 -45.32 55.53
C LYS A 299 -54.41 -46.00 55.41
N GLU A 300 -55.01 -45.99 54.23
CA GLU A 300 -56.27 -46.69 53.96
C GLU A 300 -56.14 -48.21 54.17
N GLN A 301 -55.03 -48.82 53.73
CA GLN A 301 -54.75 -50.23 53.97
C GLN A 301 -54.53 -50.54 55.45
N GLU A 302 -53.80 -49.71 56.19
CA GLU A 302 -53.61 -49.85 57.64
C GLU A 302 -54.95 -49.82 58.38
N GLU A 303 -55.84 -48.88 58.05
CA GLU A 303 -57.19 -48.83 58.63
C GLU A 303 -58.04 -50.04 58.26
N ARG A 304 -57.93 -50.55 57.02
CA ARG A 304 -58.61 -51.78 56.59
C ARG A 304 -58.11 -53.01 57.38
N ILE A 305 -56.81 -53.13 57.62
CA ILE A 305 -56.22 -54.19 58.43
C ILE A 305 -56.72 -54.09 59.88
N LYS A 306 -56.70 -52.89 60.49
CA LYS A 306 -57.25 -52.69 61.84
C LYS A 306 -58.73 -53.10 61.93
N SER A 307 -59.53 -52.77 60.92
CA SER A 307 -60.95 -53.16 60.85
C SER A 307 -61.12 -54.68 60.75
N LEU A 308 -60.33 -55.35 59.89
CA LEU A 308 -60.33 -56.81 59.78
C LEU A 308 -59.92 -57.49 61.09
N MET A 309 -58.88 -56.99 61.77
CA MET A 309 -58.48 -57.52 63.08
C MET A 309 -59.57 -57.40 64.14
N LYS A 310 -60.31 -56.28 64.16
CA LYS A 310 -61.48 -56.13 65.04
C LYS A 310 -62.57 -57.14 64.71
N THR A 311 -62.87 -57.32 63.42
CA THR A 311 -63.87 -58.29 62.95
C THR A 311 -63.49 -59.72 63.32
N LEU A 312 -62.22 -60.07 63.13
CA LEU A 312 -61.67 -61.38 63.50
C LEU A 312 -61.82 -61.62 65.00
N ARG A 313 -61.43 -60.64 65.83
CA ARG A 313 -61.57 -60.71 67.30
C ARG A 313 -63.02 -60.94 67.73
N VAL A 314 -63.98 -60.21 67.15
CA VAL A 314 -65.42 -60.43 67.41
C VAL A 314 -65.85 -61.83 66.99
N SER A 315 -65.33 -62.35 65.86
CA SER A 315 -65.64 -63.71 65.42
C SER A 315 -65.02 -64.78 66.33
N GLU A 316 -63.80 -64.54 66.84
CA GLU A 316 -63.11 -65.39 67.81
C GLU A 316 -63.87 -65.43 69.14
N GLU A 317 -64.31 -64.27 69.64
CA GLU A 317 -65.16 -64.17 70.83
C GLU A 317 -66.49 -64.94 70.64
N ARG A 318 -67.13 -64.80 69.48
CA ARG A 318 -68.33 -65.60 69.14
C ARG A 318 -68.04 -67.09 69.10
N HIS A 319 -66.95 -67.51 68.45
CA HIS A 319 -66.55 -68.92 68.41
C HIS A 319 -66.28 -69.44 69.83
N HIS A 320 -65.57 -68.68 70.66
CA HIS A 320 -65.31 -69.04 72.04
C HIS A 320 -66.61 -69.22 72.83
N SER A 321 -67.56 -68.29 72.69
CA SER A 321 -68.90 -68.41 73.28
C SER A 321 -69.62 -69.67 72.80
N THR A 322 -69.63 -69.96 71.49
CA THR A 322 -70.29 -71.17 70.96
C THR A 322 -69.61 -72.46 71.43
N VAL A 323 -68.28 -72.48 71.54
CA VAL A 323 -67.54 -73.62 72.07
C VAL A 323 -67.89 -73.82 73.55
N GLN A 324 -67.98 -72.73 74.33
CA GLN A 324 -68.39 -72.77 75.72
C GLN A 324 -69.84 -73.27 75.88
N ASP A 325 -70.77 -72.77 75.05
CA ASP A 325 -72.17 -73.23 75.03
C ASP A 325 -72.27 -74.71 74.66
N LEU A 326 -71.51 -75.16 73.66
CA LEU A 326 -71.42 -76.57 73.29
C LEU A 326 -70.81 -77.42 74.40
N GLN A 327 -69.81 -76.91 75.11
CA GLN A 327 -69.18 -77.59 76.25
C GLN A 327 -70.16 -77.74 77.42
N MET A 328 -70.92 -76.68 77.74
CA MET A 328 -72.01 -76.71 78.71
C MET A 328 -73.13 -77.66 78.29
N GLY A 329 -73.50 -77.62 77.00
CA GLY A 329 -74.48 -78.54 76.41
C GLY A 329 -74.04 -80.00 76.46
N LEU A 330 -72.75 -80.28 76.19
CA LEU A 330 -72.14 -81.60 76.32
C LEU A 330 -72.11 -82.06 77.78
N GLN A 331 -71.79 -81.19 78.74
CA GLN A 331 -71.85 -81.53 80.16
C GLN A 331 -73.27 -81.87 80.60
N SER A 332 -74.26 -81.04 80.22
CA SER A 332 -75.67 -81.32 80.50
C SER A 332 -76.14 -82.62 79.83
N ALA A 333 -75.72 -82.89 78.60
CA ALA A 333 -76.02 -84.14 77.92
C ALA A 333 -75.34 -85.33 78.61
N ARG A 334 -74.10 -85.17 79.08
CA ARG A 334 -73.37 -86.20 79.84
C ARG A 334 -74.04 -86.50 81.17
N GLU A 335 -74.48 -85.49 81.92
CA GLU A 335 -75.30 -85.66 83.12
C GLU A 335 -76.62 -86.38 82.80
N LYS A 336 -77.30 -86.02 81.69
CA LYS A 336 -78.51 -86.73 81.26
C LYS A 336 -78.23 -88.18 80.90
N VAL A 337 -77.12 -88.47 80.22
CA VAL A 337 -76.69 -89.83 79.93
C VAL A 337 -76.36 -90.56 81.21
N GLU A 338 -75.70 -89.94 82.19
CA GLU A 338 -75.40 -90.53 83.50
C GLU A 338 -76.68 -90.81 84.30
N ILE A 339 -77.67 -89.90 84.30
CA ILE A 339 -79.00 -90.13 84.87
C ILE A 339 -79.73 -91.25 84.13
N LEU A 340 -79.64 -91.29 82.79
CA LEU A 340 -80.20 -92.37 81.98
C LEU A 340 -79.47 -93.69 82.22
N GLN A 341 -78.16 -93.67 82.44
CA GLN A 341 -77.34 -94.83 82.77
C GLN A 341 -77.69 -95.32 84.18
N ASP A 342 -77.86 -94.43 85.15
CA ASP A 342 -78.39 -94.73 86.49
C ASP A 342 -79.83 -95.27 86.44
N ALA A 343 -80.66 -94.72 85.54
CA ALA A 343 -82.00 -95.23 85.28
C ALA A 343 -81.95 -96.57 84.55
N LEU A 344 -80.96 -96.79 83.68
CA LEU A 344 -80.70 -98.04 82.96
C LEU A 344 -80.20 -99.11 83.92
N ASP A 345 -79.25 -98.80 84.79
CA ASP A 345 -78.74 -99.69 85.85
C ASP A 345 -79.85 -99.98 86.88
N LYS A 346 -80.78 -99.03 87.12
CA LYS A 346 -82.02 -99.27 87.88
C LYS A 346 -83.04 -100.12 87.11
N THR A 347 -83.11 -100.05 85.78
CA THR A 347 -84.02 -100.84 84.95
C THR A 347 -83.43 -102.19 84.49
N GLU A 348 -82.11 -102.40 84.53
CA GLU A 348 -81.44 -103.70 84.41
C GLU A 348 -81.58 -104.52 85.69
N SER A 349 -81.93 -103.89 86.82
CA SER A 349 -82.41 -104.55 88.04
C SER A 349 -83.93 -104.85 88.04
N GLY A 350 -84.64 -104.48 86.98
CA GLY A 350 -86.10 -104.56 86.92
C GLY A 350 -86.61 -104.58 85.49
N GLN A 351 -86.65 -105.80 84.93
CA GLN A 351 -87.60 -106.32 83.96
C GLN A 351 -88.62 -105.32 83.35
N VAL A 352 -88.76 -105.43 82.02
CA VAL A 352 -90.04 -105.46 81.27
C VAL A 352 -90.44 -104.21 80.45
N LYS A 353 -90.39 -104.42 79.12
CA LYS A 353 -91.34 -104.05 78.03
C LYS A 353 -91.29 -102.65 77.38
N GLU A 354 -90.75 -102.66 76.15
CA GLU A 354 -91.46 -102.42 74.87
C GLU A 354 -92.92 -101.90 74.96
N PRO A 355 -93.26 -100.84 74.22
CA PRO A 355 -93.92 -101.01 72.91
C PRO A 355 -93.42 -99.97 71.87
N GLU A 356 -93.23 -100.30 70.59
CA GLU A 356 -94.24 -100.49 69.52
C GLU A 356 -95.28 -99.34 69.37
N ASP A 357 -95.09 -98.61 68.27
CA ASP A 357 -96.08 -98.30 67.22
C ASP A 357 -96.89 -96.96 67.12
N VAL A 358 -96.85 -96.42 65.87
CA VAL A 358 -97.94 -95.72 65.10
C VAL A 358 -98.19 -94.22 65.44
N SER A 359 -98.35 -93.23 64.54
CA SER A 359 -98.75 -93.14 63.12
C SER A 359 -98.46 -91.75 62.51
N GLU A 360 -98.22 -91.71 61.18
CA GLU A 360 -98.77 -90.77 60.14
C GLU A 360 -98.76 -89.23 60.38
N GLY A 361 -98.05 -88.39 59.61
CA GLY A 361 -98.28 -88.02 58.19
C GLY A 361 -98.76 -86.54 58.09
N PRO A 362 -98.89 -85.87 56.92
CA PRO A 362 -98.13 -85.93 55.66
C PRO A 362 -97.74 -84.53 55.10
N GLY A 363 -96.97 -84.47 54.01
CA GLY A 363 -97.27 -83.55 52.89
C GLY A 363 -96.30 -82.40 52.55
N GLY A 364 -95.78 -82.43 51.31
CA GLY A 364 -95.31 -81.27 50.53
C GLY A 364 -93.79 -81.22 50.28
N CYS A 365 -93.19 -81.92 49.31
CA CYS A 365 -93.25 -81.76 47.85
C CYS A 365 -92.97 -80.33 47.31
N THR A 366 -91.70 -80.07 46.95
CA THR A 366 -91.17 -79.59 45.64
C THR A 366 -89.64 -79.47 45.82
N ALA A 367 -88.75 -80.27 45.22
CA ALA A 367 -88.46 -80.53 43.80
C ALA A 367 -88.01 -79.28 43.00
N PRO A 368 -87.02 -79.42 42.08
CA PRO A 368 -85.92 -78.46 41.87
C PRO A 368 -85.87 -77.87 40.43
N PRO A 369 -84.79 -77.15 40.04
CA PRO A 369 -83.71 -77.80 39.29
C PRO A 369 -82.31 -77.39 39.78
N THR A 370 -81.34 -78.29 39.90
CA THR A 370 -80.46 -78.83 38.83
C THR A 370 -79.61 -77.80 38.08
N GLY A 371 -78.29 -78.04 38.12
CA GLY A 371 -77.21 -77.33 37.43
C GLY A 371 -75.96 -77.36 38.32
N ARG A 372 -75.36 -78.51 38.64
CA ARG A 372 -74.55 -79.42 37.79
C ARG A 372 -73.35 -78.73 37.11
N PRO A 373 -72.22 -79.45 36.99
CA PRO A 373 -70.88 -78.90 37.08
C PRO A 373 -70.12 -78.98 35.75
N ALA A 374 -69.03 -78.24 35.64
CA ALA A 374 -67.98 -78.52 34.67
C ALA A 374 -66.62 -78.31 35.33
N GLU A 375 -66.10 -79.40 35.90
CA GLU A 375 -64.68 -79.67 35.96
C GLU A 375 -64.34 -80.48 34.70
N VAL A 376 -63.51 -79.92 33.82
CA VAL A 376 -62.68 -80.57 32.78
C VAL A 376 -61.55 -79.57 32.54
N GLN A 377 -60.46 -79.57 33.31
CA GLN A 377 -59.28 -80.41 33.15
C GLN A 377 -58.85 -80.74 31.71
N THR A 378 -57.63 -80.30 31.41
CA THR A 378 -56.61 -81.00 30.61
C THR A 378 -56.81 -81.13 29.11
N GLY A 379 -56.05 -80.28 28.41
CA GLY A 379 -54.89 -80.78 27.64
C GLY A 379 -55.09 -80.92 26.14
N LEU A 380 -53.96 -81.16 25.47
CA LEU A 380 -53.79 -81.56 24.07
C LEU A 380 -53.89 -80.39 23.05
N TRP A 381 -52.90 -80.03 22.23
CA TRP A 381 -51.57 -80.55 21.94
C TRP A 381 -50.64 -79.41 21.47
N PRO A 382 -49.32 -79.65 21.54
CA PRO A 382 -48.29 -78.90 20.82
C PRO A 382 -48.26 -79.28 19.34
N GLY A 383 -47.92 -78.30 18.50
CA GLY A 383 -47.59 -78.47 17.08
C GLY A 383 -47.26 -77.07 16.53
N GLU A 384 -45.98 -76.70 16.43
CA GLU A 384 -45.17 -76.90 15.21
C GLU A 384 -45.86 -76.27 13.98
N GLY A 385 -45.34 -75.27 13.26
CA GLY A 385 -44.09 -74.51 13.31
C GLY A 385 -44.37 -73.07 12.83
N THR A 386 -43.48 -72.10 12.96
CA THR A 386 -42.13 -72.12 12.39
C THR A 386 -41.11 -71.47 13.34
N THR A 387 -40.07 -72.24 13.64
CA THR A 387 -38.68 -71.84 13.92
C THR A 387 -38.35 -70.35 13.86
N SER A 388 -37.98 -69.77 15.00
CA SER A 388 -36.84 -68.84 15.09
C SER A 388 -36.34 -68.80 16.53
N LEU A 389 -35.45 -69.73 16.87
CA LEU A 389 -34.60 -69.67 18.06
C LEU A 389 -33.89 -68.32 18.11
N HIS A 390 -34.16 -67.51 19.13
CA HIS A 390 -33.24 -66.43 19.52
C HIS A 390 -32.99 -66.51 21.03
N PRO A 391 -31.73 -66.67 21.47
CA PRO A 391 -31.42 -66.85 22.87
C PRO A 391 -31.58 -65.53 23.64
N ARG A 392 -32.06 -65.73 24.87
CA ARG A 392 -32.06 -64.85 26.04
C ARG A 392 -30.69 -64.16 26.24
N MET A 393 -30.51 -63.01 25.60
CA MET A 393 -29.42 -62.05 25.82
C MET A 393 -29.93 -60.87 26.69
N GLY A 394 -30.61 -61.19 27.79
CA GLY A 394 -31.31 -60.21 28.63
C GLY A 394 -30.41 -59.40 29.58
N GLY A 395 -29.15 -59.78 29.77
CA GLY A 395 -28.21 -59.08 30.67
C GLY A 395 -27.23 -58.12 29.99
N LEU A 396 -27.17 -58.10 28.65
CA LEU A 396 -26.17 -57.32 27.92
C LEU A 396 -26.69 -55.96 27.43
N LYS A 397 -28.01 -55.75 27.32
CA LYS A 397 -28.55 -54.47 26.81
C LYS A 397 -28.44 -53.32 27.82
N GLU A 398 -28.65 -53.55 29.11
CA GLU A 398 -28.42 -52.51 30.13
C GLU A 398 -26.93 -52.21 30.32
N GLY A 399 -26.06 -53.23 30.22
CA GLY A 399 -24.61 -53.05 30.18
C GLY A 399 -24.15 -52.25 28.96
N PHE A 400 -24.76 -52.46 27.79
CA PHE A 400 -24.41 -51.74 26.56
C PHE A 400 -24.87 -50.28 26.58
N PHE A 401 -26.02 -49.98 27.20
CA PHE A 401 -26.46 -48.59 27.38
C PHE A 401 -25.55 -47.83 28.36
N ASN A 402 -25.13 -48.44 29.47
CA ASN A 402 -24.17 -47.84 30.39
C ASN A 402 -22.75 -47.74 29.80
N LEU A 403 -22.34 -48.69 28.96
CA LEU A 403 -21.07 -48.61 28.25
C LEU A 403 -21.09 -47.50 27.19
N LYS A 404 -22.21 -47.32 26.48
CA LYS A 404 -22.37 -46.26 25.47
C LYS A 404 -22.38 -44.87 26.11
N THR A 405 -23.03 -44.67 27.25
CA THR A 405 -23.01 -43.38 27.98
C THR A 405 -21.63 -43.10 28.59
N ASN A 406 -20.94 -44.11 29.13
CA ASN A 406 -19.57 -43.95 29.62
C ASN A 406 -18.57 -43.67 28.48
N LEU A 407 -18.69 -44.34 27.32
CA LEU A 407 -17.83 -44.05 26.16
C LEU A 407 -18.08 -42.62 25.64
N HIS A 408 -19.33 -42.16 25.64
CA HIS A 408 -19.65 -40.80 25.22
C HIS A 408 -19.04 -39.77 26.18
N SER A 409 -19.09 -40.02 27.51
CA SER A 409 -18.44 -39.15 28.50
C SER A 409 -16.91 -39.16 28.42
N VAL A 410 -16.31 -40.32 28.09
CA VAL A 410 -14.86 -40.42 27.86
C VAL A 410 -14.46 -39.69 26.59
N LEU A 411 -15.23 -39.81 25.49
CA LEU A 411 -14.97 -39.11 24.23
C LEU A 411 -15.15 -37.59 24.37
N GLU A 412 -16.15 -37.11 25.12
CA GLU A 412 -16.29 -35.68 25.44
C GLU A 412 -15.12 -35.15 26.29
N LYS A 413 -14.65 -35.93 27.27
CA LYS A 413 -13.47 -35.56 28.07
C LYS A 413 -12.19 -35.58 27.23
N GLU A 414 -12.07 -36.48 26.26
CA GLU A 414 -10.92 -36.53 25.35
C GLU A 414 -10.93 -35.35 24.37
N ALA A 415 -12.10 -35.01 23.81
CA ALA A 415 -12.27 -33.86 22.93
C ALA A 415 -11.94 -32.55 23.65
N GLY A 416 -12.38 -32.38 24.90
CA GLY A 416 -12.03 -31.21 25.72
C GLY A 416 -10.53 -31.13 26.06
N ARG A 417 -9.84 -32.27 26.23
CA ARG A 417 -8.38 -32.31 26.44
C ARG A 417 -7.59 -31.90 25.20
N ASP A 418 -8.06 -32.25 24.01
CA ASP A 418 -7.42 -31.86 22.76
C ASP A 418 -7.61 -30.37 22.45
N ASP A 419 -8.78 -29.80 22.78
CA ASP A 419 -8.99 -28.35 22.70
C ASP A 419 -8.13 -27.59 23.72
N GLN A 420 -7.99 -28.10 24.94
CA GLN A 420 -7.08 -27.53 25.93
C GLN A 420 -5.61 -27.61 25.46
N ARG A 421 -5.17 -28.74 24.91
CA ARG A 421 -3.82 -28.87 24.34
C ARG A 421 -3.58 -27.92 23.16
N ARG A 422 -4.60 -27.68 22.33
CA ARG A 422 -4.52 -26.67 21.25
C ARG A 422 -4.42 -25.25 21.79
N GLN A 423 -5.15 -24.92 22.86
CA GLN A 423 -5.06 -23.61 23.52
C GLN A 423 -3.68 -23.42 24.18
N ASP A 424 -3.18 -24.42 24.91
CA ASP A 424 -1.85 -24.36 25.54
C ASP A 424 -0.74 -24.24 24.48
N TRP A 425 -0.87 -24.93 23.33
CA TRP A 425 0.08 -24.83 22.23
C TRP A 425 0.04 -23.46 21.53
N MET A 426 -1.15 -22.86 21.38
CA MET A 426 -1.30 -21.47 20.88
C MET A 426 -0.71 -20.45 21.86
N GLN A 427 -0.90 -20.64 23.15
CA GLN A 427 -0.35 -19.76 24.19
C GLN A 427 1.19 -19.83 24.22
N THR A 428 1.75 -21.04 24.16
CA THR A 428 3.22 -21.25 24.13
C THR A 428 3.85 -20.60 22.89
N ARG A 429 3.15 -20.63 21.74
CA ARG A 429 3.63 -19.99 20.50
C ARG A 429 3.62 -18.46 20.58
N LEU A 430 2.60 -17.88 21.21
CA LEU A 430 2.54 -16.43 21.44
C LEU A 430 3.62 -15.95 22.42
N ASP A 431 3.99 -16.76 23.41
CA ASP A 431 5.08 -16.42 24.34
C ASP A 431 6.46 -16.49 23.66
N VAL A 432 6.69 -17.44 22.75
CA VAL A 432 7.94 -17.54 21.96
C VAL A 432 8.07 -16.35 20.99
N ASP A 433 7.00 -15.96 20.31
CA ASP A 433 7.00 -14.80 19.40
C ASP A 433 7.15 -13.46 20.19
N SER A 434 6.68 -13.40 21.45
CA SER A 434 6.89 -12.25 22.34
C SER A 434 8.31 -12.15 22.87
N LEU A 435 9.01 -13.27 23.07
CA LEU A 435 10.41 -13.31 23.51
C LEU A 435 11.38 -12.87 22.41
N ASP A 436 11.12 -13.25 21.15
CA ASP A 436 11.92 -12.80 19.99
C ASP A 436 11.76 -11.28 19.76
N SER A 437 10.57 -10.72 20.01
CA SER A 437 10.35 -9.28 19.87
C SER A 437 11.00 -8.43 20.97
N LEU A 438 11.18 -8.98 22.18
CA LEU A 438 11.86 -8.29 23.30
C LEU A 438 13.38 -8.34 23.16
N GLN A 439 13.94 -9.40 22.57
CA GLN A 439 15.38 -9.52 22.34
C GLN A 439 15.89 -8.58 21.23
N CYS A 440 15.04 -8.19 20.27
CA CYS A 440 15.37 -7.19 19.26
C CYS A 440 15.40 -5.73 19.78
N HIS A 441 14.67 -5.42 20.86
CA HIS A 441 14.66 -4.06 21.41
C HIS A 441 15.79 -3.79 22.42
N GLN A 442 16.38 -4.82 23.02
CA GLN A 442 17.43 -4.65 24.04
C GLN A 442 18.86 -4.48 23.49
N LEU A 443 19.05 -4.60 22.17
CA LEU A 443 20.35 -4.39 21.50
C LEU A 443 20.52 -2.99 20.86
N LEU A 444 19.55 -2.09 21.03
CA LEU A 444 19.57 -0.75 20.39
C LEU A 444 19.69 0.43 21.36
N GLU A 445 19.72 0.22 22.69
CA GLU A 445 19.75 1.33 23.67
C GLU A 445 21.00 1.43 24.57
N GLU A 446 22.01 0.57 24.43
CA GLU A 446 23.27 0.73 25.18
C GLU A 446 24.49 1.03 24.31
N GLY A 447 24.88 2.31 24.29
CA GLY A 447 26.19 2.81 23.88
C GLY A 447 26.10 3.85 22.76
N GLY A 448 26.56 5.08 22.89
CA GLY A 448 27.41 5.70 23.90
C GLY A 448 27.99 6.95 23.27
N ASP A 449 27.70 8.09 23.87
CA ASP A 449 28.33 9.38 23.60
C ASP A 449 29.84 9.32 23.89
N LYS A 450 30.64 10.11 23.16
CA LYS A 450 32.11 10.28 23.18
C LYS A 450 32.95 9.35 22.27
N ARG A 451 33.37 9.90 21.12
CA ARG A 451 34.80 10.26 20.86
C ARG A 451 35.00 10.83 19.46
N ASP A 452 35.37 12.11 19.43
CA ASP A 452 36.19 12.69 18.38
C ASP A 452 37.66 12.26 18.54
N GLN A 453 38.37 12.25 17.40
CA GLN A 453 39.82 12.13 17.20
C GLN A 453 40.43 10.72 17.41
N TYR A 454 40.74 10.03 16.31
CA TYR A 454 42.12 9.70 15.91
C TYR A 454 42.17 9.27 14.44
N ARG A 455 43.14 9.84 13.72
CA ARG A 455 43.64 9.44 12.40
C ARG A 455 44.37 8.10 12.53
N VAL A 456 44.29 7.22 11.51
CA VAL A 456 45.43 6.64 10.76
C VAL A 456 44.97 5.50 9.83
N VAL A 457 45.54 5.57 8.64
CA VAL A 457 45.56 4.67 7.47
C VAL A 457 45.84 3.19 7.80
N ALA A 458 45.10 2.25 7.19
CA ALA A 458 45.64 1.05 6.49
C ALA A 458 44.55 0.06 6.00
N TRP A 459 44.48 -0.09 4.67
CA TRP A 459 44.53 -1.34 3.88
C TRP A 459 43.51 -2.49 4.07
N ILE A 460 42.78 -2.73 2.95
CA ILE A 460 42.70 -3.98 2.15
C ILE A 460 42.02 -5.24 2.73
N SER A 461 41.08 -5.76 1.91
CA SER A 461 40.61 -7.16 1.73
C SER A 461 39.31 -7.63 2.39
N GLY A 462 38.51 -8.33 1.58
CA GLY A 462 37.63 -9.43 1.98
C GLY A 462 36.15 -9.06 2.05
N ALA A 463 35.41 -9.12 0.93
CA ALA A 463 34.61 -10.29 0.57
C ALA A 463 33.57 -10.69 1.64
N SER A 464 32.29 -10.44 1.35
CA SER A 464 31.16 -11.12 2.01
C SER A 464 30.27 -11.78 0.95
N PRO A 465 29.81 -13.02 1.19
CA PRO A 465 29.13 -13.84 0.20
C PRO A 465 27.62 -13.61 0.19
N SER A 466 27.04 -13.66 -1.00
CA SER A 466 25.60 -13.75 -1.22
C SER A 466 25.19 -15.23 -1.31
N PRO A 467 24.17 -15.70 -0.59
CA PRO A 467 23.65 -17.05 -0.77
C PRO A 467 22.39 -17.01 -1.64
N ARG A 468 22.48 -17.53 -2.87
CA ARG A 468 21.31 -18.07 -3.59
C ARG A 468 21.68 -19.34 -4.34
N SER A 469 21.13 -20.43 -3.84
CA SER A 469 21.07 -21.76 -4.48
C SER A 469 19.82 -21.84 -5.41
N PRO A 470 19.53 -22.97 -6.07
CA PRO A 470 19.53 -23.02 -7.53
C PRO A 470 18.15 -23.37 -8.12
N SER A 471 17.95 -23.10 -9.40
CA SER A 471 17.01 -23.89 -10.21
C SER A 471 17.45 -23.94 -11.65
N ALA A 472 17.45 -25.17 -12.16
CA ALA A 472 17.99 -25.61 -13.42
C ALA A 472 16.89 -25.69 -14.50
N VAL A 473 17.36 -25.90 -15.74
CA VAL A 473 16.65 -26.42 -16.93
C VAL A 473 15.69 -25.38 -17.55
N THR A 474 15.87 -24.89 -18.79
CA THR A 474 15.95 -25.65 -20.05
C THR A 474 16.45 -24.72 -21.18
N MET A 475 17.41 -25.19 -21.97
CA MET A 475 17.90 -24.64 -23.25
C MET A 475 16.90 -24.97 -24.39
N PRO A 476 16.80 -24.17 -25.49
CA PRO A 476 17.73 -24.42 -26.60
C PRO A 476 18.19 -23.21 -27.44
N GLN A 477 19.44 -23.36 -27.88
CA GLN A 477 20.01 -23.09 -29.22
C GLN A 477 19.94 -21.70 -29.88
N ARG A 478 21.15 -21.16 -30.02
CA ARG A 478 21.81 -20.68 -31.26
C ARG A 478 21.03 -19.71 -32.16
N ASN A 479 21.56 -18.50 -32.29
CA ASN A 479 22.20 -18.10 -33.54
C ASN A 479 23.21 -16.96 -33.34
N LEU A 480 24.39 -17.18 -33.92
CA LEU A 480 25.52 -16.27 -34.03
C LEU A 480 25.20 -15.24 -35.11
N SER A 481 25.40 -13.95 -34.84
CA SER A 481 25.52 -12.94 -35.91
C SER A 481 26.41 -11.77 -35.48
N THR A 482 27.70 -11.93 -35.76
CA THR A 482 28.62 -10.96 -36.36
C THR A 482 28.50 -9.46 -36.00
N ARG A 483 29.49 -9.02 -35.21
CA ARG A 483 30.13 -7.68 -35.21
C ARG A 483 30.57 -7.23 -36.61
N PRO A 484 30.69 -5.91 -36.82
CA PRO A 484 32.04 -5.31 -36.95
C PRO A 484 32.16 -4.05 -36.06
N ALA A 485 33.12 -3.93 -35.14
CA ALA A 485 34.50 -3.52 -35.37
C ALA A 485 34.62 -2.19 -36.16
N SER A 486 34.77 -1.08 -35.43
CA SER A 486 35.29 0.20 -35.93
C SER A 486 36.13 0.87 -34.83
N PRO A 487 37.23 1.57 -35.17
CA PRO A 487 38.41 1.68 -34.32
C PRO A 487 38.51 2.99 -33.54
N TYR A 488 39.13 2.87 -32.36
CA TYR A 488 39.73 3.97 -31.60
C TYR A 488 40.77 4.73 -32.44
N PRO A 489 40.96 6.02 -32.14
CA PRO A 489 42.31 6.57 -32.14
C PRO A 489 42.72 7.10 -30.76
N TYR A 490 43.98 6.79 -30.47
CA TYR A 490 44.83 7.32 -29.40
C TYR A 490 45.02 8.84 -29.47
N GLY A 491 45.35 9.44 -28.32
CA GLY A 491 46.03 10.74 -28.18
C GLY A 491 45.26 11.70 -27.27
N GLN A 492 45.84 12.45 -26.34
CA GLN A 492 47.24 12.74 -26.01
C GLN A 492 47.28 13.26 -24.57
N TYR A 493 48.32 12.86 -23.85
CA TYR A 493 48.81 13.49 -22.63
C TYR A 493 49.35 14.90 -22.93
N LEU A 494 48.79 15.92 -22.28
CA LEU A 494 49.42 17.20 -21.95
C LEU A 494 48.79 17.59 -20.59
N GLY A 495 49.48 17.73 -19.46
CA GLY A 495 50.84 18.19 -19.28
C GLY A 495 50.90 19.72 -19.22
N GLN A 496 50.19 20.35 -18.29
CA GLN A 496 50.49 21.73 -17.87
C GLN A 496 50.39 21.89 -16.35
N GLU A 497 51.58 21.98 -15.75
CA GLU A 497 51.82 22.66 -14.50
C GLU A 497 51.57 24.17 -14.66
N LYS A 498 51.11 24.80 -13.57
CA LYS A 498 51.64 26.04 -12.96
C LYS A 498 50.59 27.08 -12.55
N LYS A 499 50.84 27.56 -11.32
CA LYS A 499 50.57 28.88 -10.73
C LYS A 499 49.26 29.04 -9.94
N LEU A 500 49.39 28.63 -8.68
CA LEU A 500 49.09 29.42 -7.48
C LEU A 500 48.94 30.93 -7.77
N TRP A 501 47.72 31.43 -7.63
CA TRP A 501 47.47 32.81 -7.20
C TRP A 501 46.53 32.74 -5.98
N SER A 502 47.09 33.13 -4.85
CA SER A 502 46.38 33.45 -3.62
C SER A 502 45.49 34.66 -3.85
N SER A 503 44.20 34.54 -3.53
CA SER A 503 43.27 35.66 -3.37
C SER A 503 42.59 35.50 -2.02
N ALA A 504 42.86 36.45 -1.12
CA ALA A 504 42.21 36.58 0.18
C ALA A 504 40.68 36.76 0.03
N PRO A 505 39.87 36.32 1.00
CA PRO A 505 38.43 36.61 1.00
C PRO A 505 38.20 38.05 1.48
N CYS A 506 37.76 38.92 0.56
CA CYS A 506 37.16 40.20 0.91
C CYS A 506 35.81 39.99 1.58
N GLY A 507 35.58 40.76 2.65
CA GLY A 507 34.45 40.65 3.56
C GLY A 507 33.07 40.69 2.88
N LEU A 508 32.30 39.65 3.18
CA LEU A 508 30.86 39.63 3.05
C LEU A 508 30.25 40.62 4.05
N LYS A 509 29.41 41.52 3.55
CA LYS A 509 28.58 42.40 4.37
C LYS A 509 27.43 41.57 4.95
N ASP A 510 27.61 41.12 6.18
CA ASP A 510 26.64 40.35 6.96
C ASP A 510 25.45 41.17 7.51
N SER A 511 24.85 42.06 6.72
CA SER A 511 23.68 42.84 7.20
C SER A 511 22.34 42.13 6.97
N GLU A 512 22.19 41.34 5.91
CA GLU A 512 20.92 40.63 5.63
C GLU A 512 20.80 39.31 6.41
N GLY A 513 21.91 38.57 6.57
CA GLY A 513 21.93 37.34 7.35
C GLY A 513 21.56 37.55 8.83
N MET A 514 22.05 38.63 9.43
CA MET A 514 21.72 38.98 10.82
C MET A 514 20.25 39.40 11.00
N GLN A 515 19.65 40.12 10.04
CA GLN A 515 18.22 40.47 10.13
C GLN A 515 17.32 39.24 10.01
N HIS A 516 17.71 38.26 9.17
CA HIS A 516 16.96 37.02 9.05
C HIS A 516 17.03 36.19 10.34
N LEU A 517 18.19 36.15 11.00
CA LEU A 517 18.38 35.47 12.29
C LEU A 517 17.58 36.12 13.42
N LEU A 518 17.57 37.45 13.51
CA LEU A 518 16.77 38.18 14.50
C LEU A 518 15.26 37.99 14.28
N THR A 519 14.82 37.89 13.02
CA THR A 519 13.40 37.62 12.69
C THR A 519 12.98 36.22 13.10
N VAL A 520 13.84 35.22 12.88
CA VAL A 520 13.60 33.83 13.31
C VAL A 520 13.57 33.73 14.84
N GLN A 521 14.50 34.39 15.53
CA GLN A 521 14.54 34.41 16.99
C GLN A 521 13.29 35.05 17.62
N LYS A 522 12.77 36.12 17.00
CA LYS A 522 11.55 36.80 17.46
C LYS A 522 10.29 35.93 17.27
N ARG A 523 10.22 35.16 16.19
CA ARG A 523 9.13 34.18 15.96
C ARG A 523 9.18 33.03 16.96
N LEU A 524 10.38 32.52 17.27
CA LEU A 524 10.55 31.47 18.29
C LEU A 524 10.12 31.92 19.68
N LYS A 525 10.46 33.16 20.09
CA LYS A 525 10.00 33.71 21.38
C LYS A 525 8.48 33.86 21.46
N ASN A 526 7.83 34.28 20.38
CA ASN A 526 6.37 34.40 20.33
C ASN A 526 5.63 33.04 20.30
N LEU A 527 6.32 31.95 19.95
CA LEU A 527 5.75 30.60 20.04
C LEU A 527 5.96 29.95 21.41
N GLN A 528 6.87 30.50 22.22
CA GLN A 528 7.17 30.03 23.58
C GLN A 528 6.40 30.78 24.68
N SER A 529 5.86 31.96 24.37
CA SER A 529 4.93 32.71 25.24
C SER A 529 3.49 32.40 24.86
#